data_AF-A0A3B8LLK5-F1
#
_entry.id   AF-A0A3B8LLK5-F1
#
_cell.length_a   1.000
_cell.length_b   1.000
_cell.length_c   1.000
_cell.angle_alpha   90.00
_cell.angle_beta   90.00
_cell.angle_gamma   90.00
#
_symmetry.space_group_name_H-M   'P 1'
#
loop_
_entity.id
_entity.type
_entity.pdbx_description
1 polymer ?
#
loop_
_entity_poly.entity_id
_entity_poly.type
_entity_poly.pdbx_seq_one_letter_code
_entity_poly.pdbx_strand_id
1 'polypeptide(L)'
;ADFNNDGKLDLYVGAGGTTYRMKDAFFLGNGDGTFSNATSRLYGNSQQPTNGTVTCDFDNDGDLDIIVSTYSTSTLRGANILWQNDGKGNFNNVARKLGFEALATGNYYLSATGFGQTPEPGKNANSYIGSNGFGIDCKDVNNDGNYDIFLTTISHPNVGVASRQWSDPTQLLINLGASGQFAFKNEFLKRKLPFNEGDVDGAMHDFDNDGRIDLSVSRENKYEKSYNNVEQKGWFGLFHQQPDGSFKSLVSVSGINRLNTTNSASLSTCDAQTPCPTGETCLLSRCRQACTKDDE
;
A
#
# COMPACT_ATOMS: atom_id res chain seq x y z
N ALA A 1 -11.52 -13.73 -7.90
CA ALA A 1 -11.24 -15.03 -7.24
C ALA A 1 -12.47 -15.91 -7.38
N ASP A 2 -12.43 -17.19 -7.04
CA ASP A 2 -13.67 -18.00 -6.91
C ASP A 2 -14.21 -17.75 -5.49
N PHE A 3 -15.20 -16.88 -5.34
CA PHE A 3 -15.69 -16.47 -4.01
C PHE A 3 -16.88 -17.29 -3.52
N ASN A 4 -17.50 -18.08 -4.39
CA ASN A 4 -18.63 -18.93 -4.06
C ASN A 4 -18.31 -20.44 -4.19
N ASN A 5 -17.04 -20.77 -4.44
CA ASN A 5 -16.50 -22.12 -4.56
C ASN A 5 -17.20 -22.96 -5.65
N ASP A 6 -17.61 -22.32 -6.76
CA ASP A 6 -18.29 -22.99 -7.88
C ASP A 6 -17.36 -23.39 -9.03
N GLY A 7 -16.06 -23.11 -8.89
CA GLY A 7 -15.02 -23.39 -9.88
C GLY A 7 -14.93 -22.35 -10.99
N LYS A 8 -15.64 -21.23 -10.89
CA LYS A 8 -15.63 -20.13 -11.87
C LYS A 8 -15.08 -18.88 -11.21
N LEU A 9 -14.22 -18.17 -11.94
CA LEU A 9 -13.64 -16.93 -11.42
C LEU A 9 -14.66 -15.80 -11.45
N ASP A 10 -14.87 -15.21 -10.29
CA ASP A 10 -15.69 -14.03 -10.06
C ASP A 10 -14.85 -12.74 -10.10
N LEU A 11 -15.55 -11.61 -10.18
CA LEU A 11 -14.97 -10.28 -10.27
C LEU A 11 -15.54 -9.33 -9.21
N TYR A 12 -14.65 -8.79 -8.38
CA TYR A 12 -14.92 -7.60 -7.57
C TYR A 12 -14.27 -6.39 -8.23
N VAL A 13 -14.99 -5.26 -8.24
CA VAL A 13 -14.52 -4.01 -8.82
C VAL A 13 -14.67 -2.91 -7.78
N GLY A 14 -13.53 -2.48 -7.25
CA GLY A 14 -13.41 -1.24 -6.51
C GLY A 14 -13.79 -0.05 -7.39
N ALA A 15 -14.69 0.82 -6.91
CA ALA A 15 -15.24 1.89 -7.72
C ALA A 15 -15.14 3.27 -7.05
N GLY A 16 -15.40 4.31 -7.84
CA GLY A 16 -15.40 5.69 -7.38
C GLY A 16 -14.03 6.35 -7.52
N GLY A 17 -13.97 7.61 -7.10
CA GLY A 17 -12.75 8.39 -7.04
C GLY A 17 -12.91 9.58 -6.09
N THR A 18 -11.85 10.36 -5.93
CA THR A 18 -11.86 11.52 -5.04
C THR A 18 -12.93 12.56 -5.41
N THR A 19 -13.32 12.62 -6.69
CA THR A 19 -14.28 13.60 -7.23
C THR A 19 -15.67 13.04 -7.50
N TYR A 20 -15.87 11.71 -7.45
CA TYR A 20 -17.15 11.07 -7.74
C TYR A 20 -17.32 9.78 -6.92
N ARG A 21 -18.53 9.54 -6.43
CA ARG A 21 -18.81 8.45 -5.50
C ARG A 21 -19.56 7.34 -6.20
N MET A 22 -19.08 6.11 -6.08
CA MET A 22 -19.78 4.92 -6.57
C MET A 22 -19.72 3.84 -5.49
N LYS A 23 -20.68 2.92 -5.57
CA LYS A 23 -20.57 1.67 -4.81
C LYS A 23 -19.63 0.76 -5.57
N ASP A 24 -18.88 -0.06 -4.84
CA ASP A 24 -18.15 -1.15 -5.47
C ASP A 24 -19.14 -2.10 -6.15
N ALA A 25 -18.66 -2.84 -7.16
CA ALA A 25 -19.45 -3.80 -7.88
C ALA A 25 -18.92 -5.21 -7.67
N PHE A 26 -19.82 -6.19 -7.66
CA PHE A 26 -19.48 -7.60 -7.57
C PHE A 26 -20.24 -8.37 -8.65
N PHE A 27 -19.55 -9.31 -9.28
CA PHE A 27 -20.08 -10.11 -10.36
C PHE A 27 -19.65 -11.57 -10.23
N LEU A 28 -20.62 -12.47 -10.40
CA LEU A 28 -20.36 -13.90 -10.47
C LEU A 28 -19.93 -14.29 -11.88
N GLY A 29 -18.90 -15.13 -11.98
CA GLY A 29 -18.43 -15.69 -13.25
C GLY A 29 -19.41 -16.74 -13.77
N ASN A 30 -19.77 -16.66 -15.06
CA ASN A 30 -20.60 -17.71 -15.67
C ASN A 30 -19.76 -18.90 -16.18
N GLY A 31 -18.43 -18.75 -16.24
CA GLY A 31 -17.45 -19.77 -16.67
C GLY A 31 -17.04 -19.68 -18.14
N ASP A 32 -17.65 -18.76 -18.90
CA ASP A 32 -17.43 -18.53 -20.33
C ASP A 32 -16.82 -17.13 -20.62
N GLY A 33 -16.29 -16.48 -19.58
CA GLY A 33 -15.79 -15.11 -19.64
C GLY A 33 -16.89 -14.03 -19.53
N THR A 34 -18.16 -14.42 -19.34
CA THR A 34 -19.26 -13.51 -19.03
C THR A 34 -19.60 -13.49 -17.54
N PHE A 35 -20.35 -12.47 -17.12
CA PHE A 35 -20.55 -12.14 -15.71
C PHE A 35 -22.00 -11.78 -15.39
N SER A 36 -22.48 -12.21 -14.22
CA SER A 36 -23.80 -11.88 -13.68
C SER A 36 -23.65 -10.91 -12.51
N ASN A 37 -24.35 -9.77 -12.54
CA ASN A 37 -24.26 -8.79 -11.46
C ASN A 37 -24.78 -9.38 -10.13
N ALA A 38 -23.92 -9.38 -9.12
CA ALA A 38 -24.18 -9.87 -7.77
C ALA A 38 -23.86 -8.79 -6.71
N THR A 39 -23.83 -7.51 -7.09
CA THR A 39 -23.45 -6.38 -6.21
C THR A 39 -24.31 -6.29 -4.95
N SER A 40 -25.55 -6.79 -4.98
CA SER A 40 -26.44 -6.86 -3.81
C SER A 40 -25.93 -7.79 -2.70
N ARG A 41 -24.93 -8.64 -2.97
CA ARG A 41 -24.28 -9.52 -2.00
C ARG A 41 -23.18 -8.83 -1.18
N LEU A 42 -22.85 -7.56 -1.49
CA LEU A 42 -21.97 -6.73 -0.67
C LEU A 42 -22.80 -5.99 0.41
N TYR A 43 -23.03 -6.62 1.57
CA TYR A 43 -23.89 -6.08 2.62
C TYR A 43 -23.25 -4.89 3.34
N GLY A 44 -23.89 -3.72 3.23
CA GLY A 44 -23.32 -2.47 3.75
C GLY A 44 -22.46 -1.70 2.75
N ASN A 45 -22.55 -2.05 1.46
CA ASN A 45 -21.85 -1.36 0.38
C ASN A 45 -22.31 0.11 0.26
N SER A 46 -21.46 1.00 0.76
CA SER A 46 -21.61 2.45 0.74
C SER A 46 -20.92 3.06 -0.47
N GLN A 47 -21.40 4.23 -0.90
CA GLN A 47 -20.75 4.99 -1.97
C GLN A 47 -19.48 5.67 -1.44
N GLN A 48 -18.32 5.04 -1.67
CA GLN A 48 -17.01 5.54 -1.29
C GLN A 48 -15.95 5.09 -2.29
N PRO A 49 -14.88 5.86 -2.50
CA PRO A 49 -13.84 5.48 -3.43
C PRO A 49 -12.98 4.36 -2.85
N THR A 50 -12.77 3.37 -3.68
CA THR A 50 -11.79 2.32 -3.48
C THR A 50 -10.49 2.70 -4.18
N ASN A 51 -9.36 2.54 -3.50
CA ASN A 51 -8.04 2.80 -4.07
C ASN A 51 -7.28 1.50 -4.38
N GLY A 52 -7.12 0.64 -3.38
CA GLY A 52 -6.46 -0.66 -3.53
C GLY A 52 -7.33 -1.78 -3.00
N THR A 53 -7.13 -2.96 -3.57
CA THR A 53 -7.88 -4.16 -3.23
C THR A 53 -6.97 -5.37 -3.25
N VAL A 54 -7.08 -6.23 -2.25
CA VAL A 54 -6.42 -7.55 -2.23
C VAL A 54 -7.40 -8.60 -1.72
N THR A 55 -7.22 -9.84 -2.15
CA THR A 55 -7.98 -10.99 -1.66
C THR A 55 -7.09 -11.88 -0.81
N CYS A 56 -7.53 -12.22 0.39
CA CYS A 56 -6.90 -13.22 1.24
C CYS A 56 -7.92 -13.78 2.24
N ASP A 57 -7.64 -14.97 2.74
CA ASP A 57 -8.39 -15.62 3.82
C ASP A 57 -7.86 -15.07 5.15
N PHE A 58 -8.41 -13.94 5.63
CA PHE A 58 -7.80 -13.24 6.76
C PHE A 58 -8.15 -13.90 8.11
N ASP A 59 -9.23 -14.67 8.17
CA ASP A 59 -9.68 -15.36 9.38
C ASP A 59 -9.47 -16.88 9.35
N ASN A 60 -8.76 -17.37 8.33
CA ASN A 60 -8.38 -18.77 8.16
C ASN A 60 -9.60 -19.72 8.16
N ASP A 61 -10.72 -19.27 7.60
CA ASP A 61 -11.94 -20.08 7.49
C ASP A 61 -12.04 -20.87 6.17
N GLY A 62 -11.09 -20.63 5.26
CA GLY A 62 -10.97 -21.30 3.97
C GLY A 62 -11.65 -20.55 2.82
N ASP A 63 -12.32 -19.43 3.09
CA ASP A 63 -12.98 -18.61 2.10
C ASP A 63 -12.18 -17.34 1.82
N LEU A 64 -12.07 -16.95 0.55
CA LEU A 64 -11.34 -15.72 0.20
C LEU A 64 -12.18 -14.48 0.54
N ASP A 65 -11.61 -13.58 1.33
CA ASP A 65 -12.16 -12.27 1.65
C ASP A 65 -11.64 -11.19 0.71
N ILE A 66 -12.17 -9.97 0.85
CA ILE A 66 -11.72 -8.80 0.10
C ILE A 66 -11.37 -7.67 1.06
N ILE A 67 -10.12 -7.22 1.01
CA ILE A 67 -9.60 -6.12 1.81
C ILE A 67 -9.42 -4.91 0.90
N VAL A 68 -9.91 -3.76 1.37
CA VAL A 68 -9.96 -2.54 0.57
C VAL A 68 -9.37 -1.37 1.34
N SER A 69 -8.40 -0.72 0.71
CA SER A 69 -7.89 0.58 1.15
C SER A 69 -8.72 1.70 0.52
N THR A 70 -8.92 2.77 1.27
CA THR A 70 -9.59 3.98 0.79
C THR A 70 -8.72 5.20 1.05
N TYR A 71 -9.11 6.36 0.51
CA TYR A 71 -8.34 7.59 0.57
C TYR A 71 -8.98 8.63 1.51
N SER A 72 -8.24 9.20 2.46
CA SER A 72 -8.80 10.02 3.55
C SER A 72 -9.58 11.27 3.11
N THR A 73 -9.25 11.88 1.96
CA THR A 73 -10.04 13.01 1.43
C THR A 73 -11.37 12.58 0.79
N SER A 74 -11.71 11.30 0.88
CA SER A 74 -12.96 10.76 0.38
C SER A 74 -14.12 10.93 1.37
N THR A 75 -15.25 10.33 1.00
CA THR A 75 -16.40 10.14 1.88
C THR A 75 -16.08 9.26 3.08
N LEU A 76 -16.90 9.39 4.13
CA LEU A 76 -16.80 8.56 5.33
C LEU A 76 -15.42 8.64 6.02
N ARG A 77 -14.65 9.69 5.71
CA ARG A 77 -13.31 9.98 6.22
C ARG A 77 -12.24 8.99 5.76
N GLY A 78 -12.41 8.30 4.63
CA GLY A 78 -11.46 7.26 4.22
C GLY A 78 -11.58 5.99 5.06
N ALA A 79 -12.82 5.58 5.34
CA ALA A 79 -13.09 4.34 6.04
C ALA A 79 -12.68 3.14 5.17
N ASN A 80 -11.67 2.37 5.61
CA ASN A 80 -11.30 1.14 4.93
C ASN A 80 -12.44 0.11 4.98
N ILE A 81 -12.40 -0.85 4.06
CA ILE A 81 -13.41 -1.92 3.96
C ILE A 81 -12.73 -3.27 4.11
N LEU A 82 -13.39 -4.17 4.84
CA LEU A 82 -12.99 -5.56 4.96
C LEU A 82 -14.25 -6.39 4.79
N TRP A 83 -14.37 -6.99 3.61
CA TRP A 83 -15.49 -7.82 3.20
C TRP A 83 -15.22 -9.27 3.62
N GLN A 84 -15.82 -9.68 4.74
CA GLN A 84 -15.79 -11.07 5.16
C GLN A 84 -16.78 -11.89 4.34
N ASN A 85 -16.30 -12.93 3.66
CA ASN A 85 -17.09 -13.85 2.86
C ASN A 85 -17.76 -14.93 3.75
N ASP A 86 -18.84 -15.54 3.26
CA ASP A 86 -19.53 -16.66 3.93
C ASP A 86 -19.35 -18.00 3.18
N GLY A 87 -18.37 -18.05 2.28
CA GLY A 87 -18.07 -19.15 1.37
C GLY A 87 -19.05 -19.34 0.22
N LYS A 88 -20.07 -18.48 0.12
CA LYS A 88 -21.09 -18.51 -0.94
C LYS A 88 -21.08 -17.21 -1.76
N GLY A 89 -20.07 -16.37 -1.56
CA GLY A 89 -19.93 -15.06 -2.17
C GLY A 89 -20.93 -14.05 -1.62
N ASN A 90 -21.36 -14.17 -0.35
CA ASN A 90 -22.05 -13.11 0.36
C ASN A 90 -21.10 -12.46 1.35
N PHE A 91 -20.97 -11.13 1.28
CA PHE A 91 -19.95 -10.40 1.99
C PHE A 91 -20.55 -9.45 3.03
N ASN A 92 -20.00 -9.46 4.23
CA ASN A 92 -20.31 -8.48 5.28
C ASN A 92 -19.10 -7.56 5.52
N ASN A 93 -19.33 -6.25 5.60
CA ASN A 93 -18.26 -5.33 5.98
C ASN A 93 -17.99 -5.41 7.50
N VAL A 94 -16.86 -6.00 7.88
CA VAL A 94 -16.43 -6.19 9.28
C VAL A 94 -15.32 -5.23 9.71
N ALA A 95 -14.92 -4.28 8.85
CA ALA A 95 -13.77 -3.40 9.10
C ALA A 95 -13.87 -2.66 10.45
N ARG A 96 -15.06 -2.15 10.80
CA ARG A 96 -15.25 -1.44 12.09
C ARG A 96 -15.11 -2.38 13.28
N LYS A 97 -15.68 -3.59 13.19
CA LYS A 97 -15.64 -4.58 14.27
C LYS A 97 -14.19 -4.97 14.59
N LEU A 98 -13.35 -5.08 13.56
CA LEU A 98 -11.95 -5.48 13.69
C LEU A 98 -10.96 -4.31 13.85
N GLY A 99 -11.47 -3.07 13.91
CA GLY A 99 -10.64 -1.87 14.06
C GLY A 99 -9.85 -1.48 12.80
N PHE A 100 -10.17 -2.08 11.65
CA PHE A 100 -9.53 -1.79 10.36
C PHE A 100 -10.11 -0.55 9.66
N GLU A 101 -11.38 -0.21 9.94
CA GLU A 101 -12.11 0.90 9.29
C GLU A 101 -11.37 2.24 9.39
N ALA A 102 -10.88 2.56 10.58
CA ALA A 102 -10.13 3.78 10.85
C ALA A 102 -8.98 3.46 11.79
N LEU A 103 -7.76 3.73 11.34
CA LEU A 103 -6.54 3.36 12.04
C LEU A 103 -6.10 4.58 12.86
N ALA A 104 -5.99 4.41 14.17
CA ALA A 104 -5.57 5.48 15.05
C ALA A 104 -4.04 5.63 14.97
N THR A 105 -3.55 6.61 14.22
CA THR A 105 -2.11 6.86 14.12
C THR A 105 -1.78 8.35 14.25
N GLY A 106 -0.49 8.65 14.22
CA GLY A 106 0.04 10.01 14.18
C GLY A 106 1.29 10.14 13.32
N ASN A 107 1.79 11.36 13.21
CA ASN A 107 2.96 11.67 12.39
C ASN A 107 4.24 11.00 12.94
N TYR A 108 4.91 10.21 12.11
CA TYR A 108 6.13 9.51 12.47
C TYR A 108 7.27 10.42 12.97
N TYR A 109 7.42 11.65 12.47
CA TYR A 109 8.53 12.52 12.84
C TYR A 109 8.34 13.27 14.15
N LEU A 110 7.15 13.22 14.74
CA LEU A 110 6.81 14.01 15.92
C LEU A 110 6.84 13.14 17.17
N SER A 111 7.72 13.47 18.10
CA SER A 111 7.71 12.85 19.43
C SER A 111 6.37 13.05 20.15
N ALA A 112 5.68 14.16 19.87
CA ALA A 112 4.37 14.49 20.44
C ALA A 112 3.25 13.50 20.07
N THR A 113 3.39 12.77 18.97
CA THR A 113 2.43 11.75 18.52
C THR A 113 2.94 10.33 18.86
N GLY A 114 3.96 10.21 19.71
CA GLY A 114 4.61 8.93 19.99
C GLY A 114 5.22 8.30 18.74
N PHE A 115 5.71 9.13 17.81
CA PHE A 115 6.19 8.71 16.48
C PHE A 115 5.13 7.93 15.69
N GLY A 116 3.85 8.25 15.91
CA GLY A 116 2.70 7.63 15.24
C GLY A 116 1.98 6.52 16.00
N GLN A 117 2.38 6.25 17.25
CA GLN A 117 1.71 5.29 18.13
C GLN A 117 0.59 5.89 18.96
N THR A 118 0.64 7.20 19.20
CA THR A 118 -0.36 7.88 20.01
C THR A 118 -1.57 8.18 19.12
N PRO A 119 -2.80 7.83 19.52
CA PRO A 119 -4.00 8.28 18.85
C PRO A 119 -4.23 9.79 18.99
N GLU A 120 -4.91 10.41 18.02
CA GLU A 120 -5.33 11.82 18.13
C GLU A 120 -6.16 12.05 19.42
N PRO A 121 -5.78 12.99 20.30
CA PRO A 121 -6.50 13.29 21.52
C PRO A 121 -7.96 13.70 21.25
N GLY A 122 -8.89 13.12 22.01
CA GLY A 122 -10.32 13.44 21.91
C GLY A 122 -11.05 12.80 20.72
N LYS A 123 -10.38 11.93 19.97
CA LYS A 123 -10.98 11.15 18.88
C LYS A 123 -11.21 9.70 19.30
N ASN A 124 -12.00 9.00 18.49
CA ASN A 124 -12.35 7.59 18.60
C ASN A 124 -12.65 7.04 17.20
N ALA A 125 -12.94 5.74 17.06
CA ALA A 125 -13.24 5.10 15.77
C ALA A 125 -14.33 5.83 14.95
N ASN A 126 -15.29 6.50 15.61
CA ASN A 126 -16.32 7.30 14.95
C ASN A 126 -15.87 8.71 14.58
N SER A 127 -14.60 9.08 14.71
CA SER A 127 -14.12 10.44 14.46
C SER A 127 -12.67 10.51 13.98
N TYR A 128 -11.91 9.42 14.05
CA TYR A 128 -10.65 9.29 13.35
C TYR A 128 -10.88 9.48 11.85
N ILE A 129 -9.93 10.19 11.24
CA ILE A 129 -9.75 10.13 9.80
C ILE A 129 -9.20 8.73 9.52
N GLY A 130 -9.82 8.01 8.61
CA GLY A 130 -9.36 6.71 8.16
C GLY A 130 -8.19 6.83 7.18
N SER A 131 -7.88 5.74 6.50
CA SER A 131 -6.63 5.61 5.76
C SER A 131 -6.51 6.60 4.60
N ASN A 132 -5.27 7.00 4.32
CA ASN A 132 -4.90 7.59 3.03
C ASN A 132 -4.25 6.54 2.13
N GLY A 133 -4.89 5.37 2.09
CA GLY A 133 -4.38 4.15 1.52
C GLY A 133 -4.43 4.14 0.00
N PHE A 134 -3.44 3.50 -0.59
CA PHE A 134 -3.34 3.24 -2.02
C PHE A 134 -3.18 1.75 -2.23
N GLY A 135 -1.96 1.25 -2.37
CA GLY A 135 -1.67 -0.18 -2.43
C GLY A 135 -1.98 -0.91 -1.15
N ILE A 136 -2.31 -2.18 -1.32
CA ILE A 136 -2.56 -3.10 -0.21
C ILE A 136 -2.18 -4.50 -0.66
N ASP A 137 -1.48 -5.22 0.21
CA ASP A 137 -1.14 -6.63 0.00
C ASP A 137 -1.33 -7.43 1.29
N CYS A 138 -1.43 -8.75 1.16
CA CYS A 138 -1.82 -9.63 2.25
C CYS A 138 -0.98 -10.93 2.23
N LYS A 139 -0.14 -11.12 3.26
CA LYS A 139 0.71 -12.31 3.47
C LYS A 139 1.01 -12.50 4.93
N ASP A 140 1.27 -13.74 5.33
CA ASP A 140 1.81 -14.05 6.66
C ASP A 140 3.28 -13.58 6.76
N VAL A 141 3.49 -12.38 7.31
CA VAL A 141 4.82 -11.73 7.31
C VAL A 141 5.69 -12.19 8.47
N ASN A 142 5.07 -12.83 9.47
CA ASN A 142 5.73 -13.24 10.70
C ASN A 142 5.76 -14.78 10.86
N ASN A 143 5.20 -15.50 9.90
CA ASN A 143 5.08 -16.95 9.83
C ASN A 143 4.31 -17.56 11.02
N ASP A 144 3.25 -16.88 11.48
CA ASP A 144 2.37 -17.33 12.58
C ASP A 144 1.11 -18.05 12.12
N GLY A 145 0.94 -18.21 10.80
CA GLY A 145 -0.19 -18.86 10.16
C GLY A 145 -1.40 -17.96 9.97
N ASN A 146 -1.35 -16.67 10.31
CA ASN A 146 -2.41 -15.71 10.03
C ASN A 146 -1.92 -14.70 8.99
N TYR A 147 -2.77 -14.41 8.01
CA TYR A 147 -2.42 -13.42 6.99
C TYR A 147 -2.42 -12.01 7.58
N ASP A 148 -1.29 -11.31 7.42
CA ASP A 148 -1.08 -9.92 7.80
C ASP A 148 -1.34 -8.98 6.61
N ILE A 149 -1.54 -7.69 6.88
CA ILE A 149 -1.80 -6.69 5.84
C ILE A 149 -0.64 -5.70 5.77
N PHE A 150 -0.14 -5.46 4.56
CA PHE A 150 0.72 -4.33 4.25
C PHE A 150 -0.07 -3.27 3.48
N LEU A 151 -0.23 -2.09 4.08
CA LEU A 151 -1.04 -1.00 3.55
C LEU A 151 -0.15 0.20 3.26
N THR A 152 0.08 0.50 1.99
CA THR A 152 0.83 1.69 1.59
C THR A 152 -0.08 2.90 1.61
N THR A 153 0.45 4.02 2.12
CA THR A 153 -0.33 5.25 2.25
C THR A 153 0.51 6.43 1.81
N ILE A 154 -0.13 7.38 1.13
CA ILE A 154 0.46 8.71 0.99
C ILE A 154 0.19 9.46 2.29
N SER A 155 1.19 10.08 2.88
CA SER A 155 1.04 10.78 4.15
C SER A 155 1.49 12.22 4.00
N HIS A 156 0.72 13.19 4.49
CA HIS A 156 1.03 14.61 4.36
C HIS A 156 1.37 15.29 5.69
N PRO A 157 2.40 14.82 6.42
CA PRO A 157 2.76 15.40 7.70
C PRO A 157 3.21 16.85 7.51
N ASN A 158 2.44 17.81 8.01
CA ASN A 158 2.89 19.19 8.14
C ASN A 158 2.99 19.55 9.62
N VAL A 159 4.21 19.73 10.11
CA VAL A 159 4.51 20.05 11.51
C VAL A 159 3.85 21.36 11.96
N GLY A 160 3.58 22.29 11.04
CA GLY A 160 2.94 23.58 11.30
C GLY A 160 1.41 23.59 11.21
N VAL A 161 0.76 22.47 10.87
CA VAL A 161 -0.71 22.38 10.75
C VAL A 161 -1.22 21.26 11.65
N ALA A 162 -1.89 21.60 12.75
CA ALA A 162 -2.31 20.63 13.78
C ALA A 162 -3.14 19.46 13.23
N SER A 163 -4.05 19.71 12.26
CA SER A 163 -4.86 18.65 11.65
C SER A 163 -4.05 17.68 10.77
N ARG A 164 -2.84 18.05 10.36
CA ARG A 164 -1.94 17.23 9.53
C ARG A 164 -0.85 16.53 10.35
N GLN A 165 -0.88 16.66 11.68
CA GLN A 165 -0.02 15.90 12.58
C GLN A 165 -0.53 14.47 12.81
N TRP A 166 -1.75 14.16 12.35
CA TRP A 166 -2.42 12.87 12.52
C TRP A 166 -2.67 12.22 11.16
N SER A 167 -1.60 12.10 10.37
CA SER A 167 -1.61 11.52 9.03
C SER A 167 -1.01 10.12 9.09
N ASP A 168 -1.75 9.13 8.58
CA ASP A 168 -1.32 7.74 8.59
C ASP A 168 -0.05 7.56 7.74
N PRO A 169 1.02 6.96 8.30
CA PRO A 169 2.10 6.43 7.47
C PRO A 169 1.69 5.08 6.87
N THR A 170 2.52 4.55 5.96
CA THR A 170 2.44 3.15 5.55
C THR A 170 2.37 2.26 6.78
N GLN A 171 1.56 1.20 6.73
CA GLN A 171 1.27 0.36 7.88
C GLN A 171 1.59 -1.10 7.60
N LEU A 172 2.10 -1.77 8.63
CA LEU A 172 2.21 -3.23 8.66
C LEU A 172 1.32 -3.72 9.79
N LEU A 173 0.17 -4.26 9.42
CA LEU A 173 -0.92 -4.64 10.30
C LEU A 173 -0.86 -6.14 10.57
N ILE A 174 -0.40 -6.50 11.76
CA ILE A 174 -0.27 -7.88 12.19
C ILE A 174 -1.63 -8.40 12.67
N ASN A 175 -2.05 -9.52 12.11
CA ASN A 175 -3.26 -10.22 12.47
C ASN A 175 -3.05 -10.94 13.82
N LEU A 176 -3.95 -10.72 14.77
CA LEU A 176 -3.84 -11.30 16.11
C LEU A 176 -4.42 -12.72 16.21
N GLY A 177 -4.86 -13.27 15.08
CA GLY A 177 -5.48 -14.59 14.95
C GLY A 177 -6.74 -14.75 15.79
N ALA A 178 -7.19 -16.00 15.96
CA ALA A 178 -8.42 -16.31 16.70
C ALA A 178 -8.44 -15.74 18.13
N SER A 179 -7.30 -15.72 18.82
CA SER A 179 -7.19 -15.21 20.20
C SER A 179 -7.46 -13.70 20.29
N GLY A 180 -7.08 -12.94 19.26
CA GLY A 180 -7.38 -11.52 19.10
C GLY A 180 -8.62 -11.27 18.24
N GLN A 181 -9.45 -12.28 17.99
CA GLN A 181 -10.64 -12.21 17.13
C GLN A 181 -10.34 -11.69 15.72
N PHE A 182 -9.15 -12.00 15.20
CA PHE A 182 -8.65 -11.55 13.89
C PHE A 182 -8.58 -10.02 13.74
N ALA A 183 -8.52 -9.29 14.86
CA ALA A 183 -8.21 -7.87 14.83
C ALA A 183 -6.74 -7.65 14.42
N PHE A 184 -6.45 -6.43 13.94
CA PHE A 184 -5.12 -6.09 13.47
C PHE A 184 -4.39 -5.15 14.43
N LYS A 185 -3.07 -5.30 14.52
CA LYS A 185 -2.18 -4.43 15.27
C LYS A 185 -1.09 -3.87 14.36
N ASN A 186 -0.99 -2.55 14.28
CA ASN A 186 0.10 -1.92 13.53
C ASN A 186 1.45 -2.13 14.23
N GLU A 187 2.40 -2.76 13.53
CA GLU A 187 3.77 -3.00 13.97
C GLU A 187 4.82 -2.27 13.13
N PHE A 188 4.44 -1.38 12.21
CA PHE A 188 5.36 -0.64 11.32
C PHE A 188 6.62 -0.12 12.04
N LEU A 189 6.41 0.55 13.18
CA LEU A 189 7.46 1.13 14.02
C LEU A 189 8.34 0.07 14.70
N LYS A 190 7.69 -0.93 15.31
CA LYS A 190 8.37 -2.05 15.98
C LYS A 190 9.28 -2.77 14.98
N ARG A 191 8.85 -2.82 13.72
CA ARG A 191 9.51 -3.49 12.60
C ARG A 191 10.52 -2.60 11.87
N LYS A 192 10.78 -1.38 12.37
CA LYS A 192 11.80 -0.43 11.87
C LYS A 192 11.63 -0.01 10.40
N LEU A 193 10.41 -0.06 9.88
CA LEU A 193 10.15 0.44 8.54
C LEU A 193 10.31 1.97 8.52
N PRO A 194 11.04 2.53 7.54
CA PRO A 194 11.23 3.97 7.46
C PRO A 194 9.97 4.65 6.91
N PHE A 195 9.64 5.80 7.47
CA PHE A 195 8.59 6.65 6.94
C PHE A 195 8.94 7.16 5.54
N ASN A 196 7.94 7.14 4.65
CA ASN A 196 7.94 7.87 3.40
C ASN A 196 6.56 8.51 3.19
N GLU A 197 6.52 9.73 2.65
CA GLU A 197 5.26 10.47 2.41
C GLU A 197 4.59 10.02 1.10
N GLY A 198 5.34 9.48 0.15
CA GLY A 198 4.88 9.17 -1.20
C GLY A 198 4.70 7.69 -1.50
N ASP A 199 4.55 6.81 -0.51
CA ASP A 199 4.32 5.39 -0.78
C ASP A 199 2.97 5.19 -1.48
N VAL A 200 2.99 4.63 -2.69
CA VAL A 200 1.80 4.44 -3.54
C VAL A 200 1.36 3.00 -3.49
N ASP A 201 2.11 2.08 -4.09
CA ASP A 201 1.74 0.67 -4.13
C ASP A 201 2.82 -0.21 -3.50
N GLY A 202 2.44 -1.29 -2.85
CA GLY A 202 3.33 -2.14 -2.08
C GLY A 202 3.04 -3.61 -2.26
N ALA A 203 4.09 -4.43 -2.21
CA ALA A 203 3.98 -5.88 -2.32
C ALA A 203 4.85 -6.56 -1.27
N MET A 204 4.36 -7.70 -0.78
CA MET A 204 4.99 -8.60 0.15
C MET A 204 5.52 -9.81 -0.64
N HIS A 205 6.82 -10.07 -0.60
CA HIS A 205 7.42 -11.22 -1.31
C HIS A 205 8.79 -11.55 -0.73
N ASP A 206 9.16 -12.82 -0.71
CA ASP A 206 10.53 -13.24 -0.40
C ASP A 206 11.39 -13.05 -1.66
N PHE A 207 12.15 -11.95 -1.74
CA PHE A 207 12.89 -11.62 -2.97
C PHE A 207 14.28 -12.25 -3.02
N ASP A 208 14.81 -12.71 -1.89
CA ASP A 208 16.13 -13.36 -1.80
C ASP A 208 16.06 -14.87 -1.55
N ASN A 209 14.84 -15.42 -1.44
CA ASN A 209 14.52 -16.82 -1.17
C ASN A 209 15.06 -17.31 0.19
N ASP A 210 15.08 -16.45 1.21
CA ASP A 210 15.55 -16.81 2.55
C ASP A 210 14.44 -17.36 3.48
N GLY A 211 13.22 -17.47 2.95
CA GLY A 211 12.03 -17.95 3.64
C GLY A 211 11.30 -16.89 4.46
N ARG A 212 11.76 -15.64 4.48
CA ARG A 212 11.10 -14.51 5.14
C ARG A 212 10.46 -13.60 4.12
N ILE A 213 9.34 -12.99 4.50
CA ILE A 213 8.61 -12.10 3.60
C ILE A 213 9.23 -10.71 3.66
N ASP A 214 9.78 -10.27 2.53
CA ASP A 214 10.25 -8.92 2.33
C ASP A 214 9.15 -8.00 1.81
N LEU A 215 9.46 -6.70 1.76
CA LEU A 215 8.54 -5.68 1.27
C LEU A 215 9.18 -4.87 0.15
N SER A 216 8.37 -4.52 -0.83
CA SER A 216 8.72 -3.59 -1.90
C SER A 216 7.63 -2.53 -2.04
N VAL A 217 8.02 -1.30 -2.38
CA VAL A 217 7.11 -0.15 -2.42
C VAL A 217 7.45 0.78 -3.57
N SER A 218 6.48 1.05 -4.44
CA SER A 218 6.56 2.12 -5.44
C SER A 218 6.22 3.47 -4.80
N ARG A 219 6.92 4.53 -5.24
CA ARG A 219 6.80 5.85 -4.62
C ARG A 219 6.62 6.97 -5.63
N GLU A 220 5.82 7.95 -5.24
CA GLU A 220 5.63 9.19 -5.98
C GLU A 220 6.79 10.17 -5.73
N ASN A 221 7.43 10.66 -6.79
CA ASN A 221 8.59 11.55 -6.69
C ASN A 221 8.25 13.00 -6.29
N LYS A 222 6.97 13.34 -6.19
CA LYS A 222 6.46 14.70 -5.96
C LYS A 222 7.09 15.37 -4.73
N TYR A 223 7.44 14.59 -3.72
CA TYR A 223 7.91 15.09 -2.42
C TYR A 223 9.43 15.05 -2.24
N GLU A 224 10.18 14.43 -3.17
CA GLU A 224 11.63 14.23 -3.05
C GLU A 224 12.40 15.54 -2.82
N LYS A 225 11.98 16.63 -3.48
CA LYS A 225 12.63 17.95 -3.37
C LYS A 225 12.59 18.55 -1.97
N SER A 226 11.65 18.11 -1.14
CA SER A 226 11.44 18.62 0.22
C SER A 226 12.26 17.85 1.27
N TYR A 227 12.93 16.76 0.87
CA TYR A 227 13.59 15.86 1.81
C TYR A 227 15.06 15.64 1.46
N ASN A 228 15.90 15.56 2.50
CA ASN A 228 17.33 15.25 2.36
C ASN A 228 17.66 13.77 2.60
N ASN A 229 16.74 13.03 3.22
CA ASN A 229 16.90 11.61 3.53
C ASN A 229 16.87 10.76 2.26
N VAL A 230 17.81 9.82 2.15
CA VAL A 230 17.88 8.84 1.06
C VAL A 230 16.61 8.01 0.92
N GLU A 231 15.98 7.63 2.04
CA GLU A 231 14.73 6.89 2.05
C GLU A 231 13.59 7.64 1.38
N GLN A 232 13.60 8.97 1.45
CA GLN A 232 12.57 9.81 0.85
C GLN A 232 12.90 10.29 -0.56
N LYS A 233 14.13 10.06 -1.02
CA LYS A 233 14.60 10.35 -2.38
C LYS A 233 14.54 9.14 -3.31
N GLY A 234 14.48 7.93 -2.75
CA GLY A 234 14.31 6.72 -3.54
C GLY A 234 12.90 6.63 -4.12
N TRP A 235 12.80 6.49 -5.44
CA TRP A 235 11.55 6.23 -6.15
C TRP A 235 11.00 4.81 -5.91
N PHE A 236 11.82 3.93 -5.32
CA PHE A 236 11.45 2.57 -4.96
C PHE A 236 11.98 2.18 -3.57
N GLY A 237 11.07 1.82 -2.65
CA GLY A 237 11.40 1.21 -1.38
C GLY A 237 11.62 -0.29 -1.53
N LEU A 238 12.69 -0.80 -0.94
CA LEU A 238 12.94 -2.24 -0.84
C LEU A 238 13.42 -2.54 0.58
N PHE A 239 12.78 -3.51 1.24
CA PHE A 239 12.97 -3.75 2.67
C PHE A 239 13.17 -5.23 2.92
N HIS A 240 14.38 -5.60 3.33
CA HIS A 240 14.76 -6.98 3.64
C HIS A 240 14.42 -7.34 5.09
N GLN A 241 13.61 -8.36 5.30
CA GLN A 241 13.25 -8.83 6.63
C GLN A 241 14.42 -9.57 7.28
N GLN A 242 14.82 -9.09 8.45
CA GLN A 242 15.89 -9.68 9.24
C GLN A 242 15.34 -10.81 10.14
N PRO A 243 16.21 -11.71 10.65
CA PRO A 243 15.78 -12.80 11.54
C PRO A 243 15.09 -12.36 12.84
N ASP A 244 15.31 -11.12 13.30
CA ASP A 244 14.61 -10.55 14.46
C ASP A 244 13.20 -10.01 14.12
N GLY A 245 12.78 -10.17 12.87
CA GLY A 245 11.51 -9.68 12.32
C GLY A 245 11.52 -8.20 11.96
N SER A 246 12.61 -7.46 12.17
CA SER A 246 12.73 -6.07 11.72
C SER A 246 13.14 -5.97 10.25
N PHE A 247 12.85 -4.84 9.61
CA PHE A 247 13.19 -4.60 8.22
C PHE A 247 14.41 -3.70 8.08
N LYS A 248 15.30 -4.09 7.18
CA LYS A 248 16.43 -3.28 6.73
C LYS A 248 16.11 -2.68 5.37
N SER A 249 16.15 -1.35 5.27
CA SER A 249 16.03 -0.71 3.97
C SER A 249 17.25 -1.01 3.08
N LEU A 250 16.96 -1.32 1.82
CA LEU A 250 17.92 -1.53 0.74
C LEU A 250 17.91 -0.38 -0.27
N VAL A 251 17.24 0.74 0.01
CA VAL A 251 17.13 1.87 -0.92
C VAL A 251 18.48 2.31 -1.47
N SER A 252 19.52 2.40 -0.64
CA SER A 252 20.85 2.86 -1.04
C SER A 252 21.79 1.79 -1.61
N VAL A 253 21.45 0.50 -1.48
CA VAL A 253 22.37 -0.61 -1.80
C VAL A 253 21.81 -1.62 -2.80
N SER A 254 20.51 -1.55 -3.11
CA SER A 254 19.84 -2.47 -4.05
C SER A 254 20.21 -2.27 -5.52
N GLY A 255 20.87 -1.15 -5.87
CA GLY A 255 21.10 -0.76 -7.27
C GLY A 255 19.87 -0.22 -8.00
N ILE A 256 18.67 -0.29 -7.40
CA ILE A 256 17.41 0.18 -8.01
C ILE A 256 17.33 1.72 -7.99
N ASN A 257 17.63 2.32 -6.84
CA ASN A 257 17.57 3.77 -6.68
C ASN A 257 18.89 4.40 -7.13
N ARG A 258 18.85 5.09 -8.27
CA ARG A 258 19.98 5.87 -8.79
C ARG A 258 20.08 7.23 -8.09
N LEU A 259 20.49 7.22 -6.82
CA LEU A 259 20.47 8.39 -5.92
C LEU A 259 21.54 9.44 -6.26
N ASN A 260 22.60 9.03 -6.96
CA ASN A 260 23.62 9.92 -7.50
C ASN A 260 23.26 10.21 -8.96
N THR A 261 23.09 11.49 -9.28
CA THR A 261 22.65 12.00 -10.58
C THR A 261 23.63 11.80 -11.73
N THR A 262 24.60 10.89 -11.64
CA THR A 262 25.57 10.61 -12.72
C THR A 262 24.95 9.91 -13.93
N ASN A 263 23.64 9.62 -13.90
CA ASN A 263 22.87 9.22 -15.09
C ASN A 263 21.81 10.27 -15.47
N SER A 264 22.13 11.56 -15.33
CA SER A 264 21.38 12.61 -16.03
C SER A 264 21.59 12.41 -17.54
N ALA A 265 20.65 11.75 -18.20
CA ALA A 265 20.53 11.87 -19.65
C ALA A 265 20.36 13.37 -19.96
N SER A 266 21.23 13.94 -20.76
CA SER A 266 20.96 15.24 -21.34
C SER A 266 19.76 15.04 -22.26
N LEU A 267 18.55 15.38 -21.81
CA LEU A 267 17.33 15.31 -22.63
C LEU A 267 17.37 16.23 -23.86
N SER A 268 18.50 16.84 -24.14
CA SER A 268 18.83 17.50 -25.40
C SER A 268 18.48 16.60 -26.58
N THR A 269 17.82 17.19 -27.56
CA THR A 269 17.57 16.53 -28.84
C THR A 269 18.88 16.30 -29.57
N CYS A 270 19.02 15.14 -30.20
CA CYS A 270 20.16 14.82 -31.04
C CYS A 270 19.75 14.27 -32.39
N ASP A 271 20.58 14.55 -33.38
CA ASP A 271 20.47 14.06 -34.75
C ASP A 271 21.87 14.06 -35.40
N ALA A 272 21.94 13.85 -36.72
CA ALA A 272 23.20 13.82 -37.46
C ALA A 272 23.95 15.17 -37.45
N GLN A 273 23.29 16.27 -37.11
CA GLN A 273 23.81 17.64 -37.15
C GLN A 273 24.07 18.19 -35.74
N THR A 274 23.39 17.63 -34.73
CA THR A 274 23.48 17.99 -33.32
C THR A 274 23.91 16.76 -32.51
N PRO A 275 25.21 16.41 -32.49
CA PRO A 275 25.70 15.27 -31.74
C PRO A 275 25.62 15.51 -30.24
N CYS A 276 25.60 14.42 -29.48
CA CYS A 276 25.52 14.49 -28.03
C CYS A 276 26.80 15.02 -27.36
N PRO A 277 26.69 15.60 -26.16
CA PRO A 277 27.84 15.93 -25.32
C PRO A 277 28.74 14.70 -25.08
N THR A 278 30.03 14.95 -24.85
CA THR A 278 31.02 13.91 -24.57
C THR A 278 30.57 13.01 -23.40
N GLY A 279 30.51 11.70 -23.63
CA GLY A 279 30.06 10.71 -22.65
C GLY A 279 28.62 10.20 -22.89
N GLU A 280 27.89 10.77 -23.84
CA GLU A 280 26.52 10.36 -24.18
C GLU A 280 26.41 9.80 -25.61
N THR A 281 25.42 8.94 -25.81
CA THR A 281 25.02 8.34 -27.09
C THR A 281 23.62 8.82 -27.48
N CYS A 282 23.42 9.12 -28.75
CA CYS A 282 22.11 9.51 -29.27
C CYS A 282 21.20 8.27 -29.40
N LEU A 283 20.17 8.17 -28.56
CA LEU A 283 19.20 7.07 -28.53
C LEU A 283 17.78 7.62 -28.60
N LEU A 284 17.03 7.25 -29.65
CA LEU A 284 15.67 7.74 -29.92
C LEU A 284 15.60 9.28 -29.96
N SER A 285 16.54 9.90 -30.69
CA SER A 285 16.65 11.37 -30.83
C SER A 285 16.87 12.14 -29.53
N ARG A 286 17.41 11.48 -28.50
CA ARG A 286 17.79 12.08 -27.21
C ARG A 286 19.18 11.61 -26.79
N CYS A 287 19.97 12.51 -26.19
CA CYS A 287 21.26 12.13 -25.63
C CYS A 287 21.08 11.35 -24.34
N ARG A 288 21.83 10.25 -24.21
CA ARG A 288 21.79 9.35 -23.05
C ARG A 288 23.17 8.79 -22.76
N GLN A 289 23.55 8.69 -21.51
CA GLN A 289 24.72 7.91 -21.12
C GLN A 289 24.40 6.41 -21.22
N ALA A 290 25.19 5.66 -22.01
CA ALA A 290 25.03 4.21 -22.07
C ALA A 290 25.48 3.62 -20.73
N CYS A 291 24.68 2.71 -20.16
CA CYS A 291 25.09 1.98 -18.97
C CYS A 291 26.34 1.17 -19.32
N THR A 292 27.45 1.35 -18.61
CA THR A 292 28.65 0.54 -18.82
C THR A 292 28.63 -0.65 -17.88
N LYS A 293 29.29 -1.73 -18.28
CA LYS A 293 29.35 -2.99 -17.51
C LYS A 293 30.09 -2.85 -16.17
N ASP A 294 30.84 -1.76 -16.01
CA ASP A 294 31.56 -1.43 -14.77
C ASP A 294 30.71 -0.57 -13.80
N ASP A 295 29.44 -0.30 -14.16
CA ASP A 295 28.43 0.34 -13.30
C ASP A 295 27.46 -0.70 -12.65
N GLU A 296 27.79 -1.99 -12.71
CA GLU A 296 27.13 -3.10 -11.97
C GLU A 296 27.75 -3.31 -10.58
#